data_AF-A0AAV4ZDW4-F1
#
_entry.id   AF-A0AAV4ZDW4-F1
#
_cell.length_a   1.000
_cell.length_b   1.000
_cell.length_c   1.000
_cell.angle_alpha   90.00
_cell.angle_beta   90.00
_cell.angle_gamma   90.00
#
_symmetry.space_group_name_H-M   'P 1'
#
loop_
_entity.id
_entity.type
_entity.pdbx_description
1 polymer ?
#
loop_
_entity_poly.entity_id
_entity_poly.type
_entity_poly.pdbx_seq_one_letter_code
_entity_poly.pdbx_strand_id
1 'polypeptide(L)'
;MNPAFSAWLKGQTRFADVPAVIADVFVSRSDNLGESDLIVIYTRDDGLNFAVLIEDKVDAPLQPDQASRYRLRAEREISSGKYNDFTVILCAPISYLANSLKAAEFDTTVSFEDIAAFFLVNGDTPRCRYRASFLLGAGTRRVNNWERQVDDITEVFWSAAYAVAIKEFPILEMKPLKVTKDSTWINFRPRDMPTMPHRIYVSVKGERGYMDLTFSDAQVDLFHGKVAHLLDPDMSVHKTGKSSAIRLQTDGFMPREGLEAAIPKARAAFAACARLIRFYRAHRAELDAATTSAATPPN
;
A
#
# COMPACT_ATOMS: atom_id res chain seq x y z
N MET A 1 16.61 -18.22 -2.59
CA MET A 1 16.73 -17.56 -3.91
C MET A 1 17.27 -18.58 -4.94
N ASN A 2 16.96 -18.47 -6.24
CA ASN A 2 17.54 -19.37 -7.26
C ASN A 2 19.06 -19.06 -7.40
N PRO A 3 19.97 -20.06 -7.32
CA PRO A 3 21.42 -19.81 -7.37
C PRO A 3 21.90 -19.10 -8.64
N ALA A 4 21.38 -19.47 -9.81
CA ALA A 4 21.75 -18.84 -11.07
C ALA A 4 21.29 -17.37 -11.12
N PHE A 5 20.07 -17.08 -10.63
CA PHE A 5 19.58 -15.71 -10.53
C PHE A 5 20.40 -14.89 -9.54
N SER A 6 20.77 -15.47 -8.40
CA SER A 6 21.59 -14.81 -7.39
C SER A 6 22.99 -14.47 -7.93
N ALA A 7 23.63 -15.40 -8.64
CA ALA A 7 24.90 -15.13 -9.30
C ALA A 7 24.79 -14.03 -10.35
N TRP A 8 23.74 -14.05 -11.18
CA TRP A 8 23.47 -13.00 -12.16
C TRP A 8 23.25 -11.63 -11.49
N LEU A 9 22.47 -11.58 -10.41
CA LEU A 9 22.19 -10.35 -9.67
C LEU A 9 23.45 -9.78 -9.00
N LYS A 10 24.27 -10.64 -8.38
CA LYS A 10 25.59 -10.28 -7.85
C LYS A 10 26.48 -9.69 -8.95
N GLY A 11 26.38 -10.24 -10.17
CA GLY A 11 27.02 -9.75 -11.38
C GLY A 11 26.67 -8.30 -11.77
N GLN A 12 25.52 -7.78 -11.32
CA GLN A 12 25.10 -6.40 -11.56
C GLN A 12 25.72 -5.38 -10.59
N THR A 13 26.56 -5.85 -9.67
CA THR A 13 27.15 -5.05 -8.59
C THR A 13 28.67 -5.04 -8.66
N ARG A 14 29.32 -4.23 -7.82
CA ARG A 14 30.80 -4.27 -7.67
C ARG A 14 31.36 -5.60 -7.15
N PHE A 15 30.49 -6.55 -6.77
CA PHE A 15 30.88 -7.90 -6.32
C PHE A 15 30.80 -8.95 -7.44
N ALA A 16 30.70 -8.53 -8.71
CA ALA A 16 30.54 -9.43 -9.86
C ALA A 16 31.57 -10.58 -9.85
N ASP A 17 32.84 -10.25 -9.65
CA ASP A 17 33.95 -11.20 -9.71
C ASP A 17 34.34 -11.81 -8.35
N VAL A 18 33.60 -11.49 -7.27
CA VAL A 18 33.90 -12.01 -5.93
C VAL A 18 33.27 -13.40 -5.76
N PRO A 19 34.06 -14.48 -5.62
CA PRO A 19 33.51 -15.82 -5.36
C PRO A 19 32.79 -15.81 -4.01
N ALA A 20 31.50 -16.13 -4.03
CA ALA A 20 30.68 -16.15 -2.82
C ALA A 20 29.40 -16.96 -3.02
N VAL A 21 28.90 -17.53 -1.94
CA VAL A 21 27.64 -18.27 -1.88
C VAL A 21 26.62 -17.51 -1.04
N ILE A 22 25.33 -17.76 -1.27
CA ILE A 22 24.27 -17.14 -0.47
C ILE A 22 24.33 -17.70 0.95
N ALA A 23 24.49 -16.82 1.93
CA ALA A 23 24.42 -17.14 3.34
C ALA A 23 23.01 -16.97 3.89
N ASP A 24 22.34 -15.87 3.53
CA ASP A 24 21.01 -15.55 4.04
C ASP A 24 20.22 -14.62 3.10
N VAL A 25 18.89 -14.61 3.23
CA VAL A 25 17.97 -13.76 2.47
C VAL A 25 16.86 -13.24 3.38
N PHE A 26 16.73 -11.92 3.49
CA PHE A 26 15.68 -11.25 4.27
C PHE A 26 14.72 -10.50 3.36
N VAL A 27 13.42 -10.68 3.56
CA VAL A 27 12.35 -9.94 2.87
C VAL A 27 11.65 -9.02 3.87
N SER A 28 11.34 -7.78 3.48
CA SER A 28 10.50 -6.86 4.29
C SER A 28 11.06 -6.62 5.71
N ARG A 29 12.37 -6.36 5.80
CA ARG A 29 13.02 -6.12 7.11
C ARG A 29 12.76 -4.69 7.55
N SER A 30 11.92 -4.52 8.57
CA SER A 30 11.59 -3.20 9.14
C SER A 30 12.35 -2.90 10.42
N ASP A 31 12.83 -1.67 10.54
CA ASP A 31 13.40 -1.09 11.77
C ASP A 31 12.96 0.38 11.92
N ASN A 32 13.45 1.05 12.98
CA ASN A 32 13.13 2.46 13.25
C ASN A 32 13.62 3.44 12.16
N LEU A 33 14.40 2.98 11.17
CA LEU A 33 14.89 3.75 10.03
C LEU A 33 14.14 3.46 8.72
N GLY A 34 13.15 2.55 8.73
CA GLY A 34 12.27 2.23 7.60
C GLY A 34 12.18 0.73 7.31
N GLU A 35 11.76 0.35 6.10
CA GLU A 35 11.71 -1.03 5.63
C GLU A 35 12.77 -1.28 4.55
N SER A 36 13.33 -2.49 4.48
CA SER A 36 14.09 -2.96 3.31
C SER A 36 13.25 -3.97 2.56
N ASP A 37 13.12 -3.82 1.25
CA ASP A 37 12.33 -4.74 0.44
C ASP A 37 12.98 -6.13 0.42
N LEU A 38 14.29 -6.18 0.11
CA LEU A 38 15.06 -7.42 0.09
C LEU A 38 16.54 -7.20 0.46
N ILE A 39 17.12 -8.09 1.26
CA ILE A 39 18.56 -8.13 1.56
C ILE A 39 19.07 -9.54 1.28
N VAL A 40 20.17 -9.65 0.54
CA VAL A 40 20.87 -10.91 0.31
C VAL A 40 22.27 -10.81 0.91
N ILE A 41 22.60 -11.72 1.82
CA ILE A 41 23.95 -11.83 2.39
C ILE A 41 24.68 -12.95 1.68
N TYR A 42 25.91 -12.68 1.27
CA TYR A 42 26.82 -13.62 0.65
C TYR A 42 28.02 -13.86 1.55
N THR A 43 28.46 -15.12 1.65
CA THR A 43 29.71 -15.51 2.31
C THR A 43 30.75 -15.80 1.25
N ARG A 44 31.89 -15.12 1.36
CA ARG A 44 33.09 -15.31 0.54
C ARG A 44 33.88 -16.54 1.00
N ASP A 45 34.78 -17.01 0.16
CA ASP A 45 35.67 -18.13 0.49
C ASP A 45 36.62 -17.84 1.66
N ASP A 46 36.93 -16.56 1.92
CA ASP A 46 37.72 -16.10 3.07
C ASP A 46 36.89 -15.97 4.36
N GLY A 47 35.62 -16.35 4.33
CA GLY A 47 34.70 -16.31 5.49
C GLY A 47 34.12 -14.93 5.77
N LEU A 48 34.50 -13.88 5.03
CA LEU A 48 33.88 -12.56 5.15
C LEU A 48 32.54 -12.51 4.43
N ASN A 49 31.63 -11.69 4.95
CA ASN A 49 30.30 -11.54 4.37
C ASN A 49 30.13 -10.17 3.71
N PHE A 50 29.36 -10.11 2.64
CA PHE A 50 28.85 -8.85 2.09
C PHE A 50 27.35 -8.91 1.81
N ALA A 51 26.68 -7.77 1.87
CA ALA A 51 25.25 -7.65 1.63
C ALA A 51 24.93 -6.92 0.32
N VAL A 52 23.94 -7.42 -0.41
CA VAL A 52 23.26 -6.70 -1.48
C VAL A 52 21.89 -6.30 -0.95
N LEU A 53 21.71 -5.00 -0.70
CA LEU A 53 20.45 -4.43 -0.24
C LEU A 53 19.69 -3.91 -1.45
N ILE A 54 18.43 -4.30 -1.56
CA ILE A 54 17.63 -4.13 -2.76
C ILE A 54 16.38 -3.35 -2.37
N GLU A 55 16.23 -2.18 -2.96
CA GLU A 55 14.99 -1.42 -3.01
C GLU A 55 14.31 -1.74 -4.34
N ASP A 56 13.01 -2.01 -4.35
CA ASP A 56 12.24 -2.11 -5.57
C ASP A 56 11.17 -1.01 -5.70
N LYS A 57 10.97 -0.53 -6.93
CA LYS A 57 9.98 0.50 -7.24
C LYS A 57 9.28 0.20 -8.55
N VAL A 58 7.96 0.10 -8.50
CA VAL A 58 7.11 -0.03 -9.69
C VAL A 58 6.78 1.35 -10.25
N ASP A 59 6.01 2.14 -9.51
CA ASP A 59 5.52 3.46 -9.93
C ASP A 59 5.50 4.52 -8.82
N ALA A 60 5.77 4.14 -7.57
CA ALA A 60 5.81 5.06 -6.44
C ALA A 60 7.09 5.91 -6.44
N PRO A 61 7.03 7.20 -6.07
CA PRO A 61 8.22 8.03 -5.97
C PRO A 61 9.15 7.54 -4.85
N LEU A 62 10.46 7.70 -5.04
CA LEU A 62 11.45 7.49 -3.97
C LEU A 62 11.19 8.48 -2.84
N GLN A 63 11.19 7.99 -1.59
CA GLN A 63 11.12 8.91 -0.45
C GLN A 63 12.41 9.73 -0.38
N PRO A 64 12.39 10.92 0.26
CA PRO A 64 13.61 11.67 0.54
C PRO A 64 14.67 10.78 1.22
N ASP A 65 15.92 10.92 0.78
CA ASP A 65 17.10 10.25 1.34
C ASP A 65 17.01 8.71 1.39
N GLN A 66 16.22 8.08 0.50
CA GLN A 66 15.98 6.62 0.50
C GLN A 66 17.30 5.83 0.51
N ALA A 67 18.20 6.14 -0.43
CA ALA A 67 19.47 5.43 -0.56
C ALA A 67 20.34 5.62 0.70
N SER A 68 20.39 6.84 1.25
CA SER A 68 21.12 7.16 2.48
C SER A 68 20.61 6.36 3.68
N ARG A 69 19.29 6.14 3.81
CA ARG A 69 18.72 5.32 4.89
C ARG A 69 19.15 3.86 4.80
N TYR A 70 19.22 3.31 3.59
CA TYR A 70 19.76 1.97 3.37
C TYR A 70 21.23 1.86 3.77
N ARG A 71 22.06 2.86 3.43
CA ARG A 71 23.47 2.90 3.83
C ARG A 71 23.63 2.94 5.34
N LEU A 72 22.90 3.83 6.03
CA LEU A 72 22.95 3.93 7.49
C LEU A 72 22.55 2.61 8.17
N ARG A 73 21.55 1.91 7.63
CA ARG A 73 21.18 0.57 8.11
C ARG A 73 22.32 -0.42 7.89
N ALA A 74 22.92 -0.42 6.71
CA ALA A 74 24.00 -1.35 6.39
C ALA A 74 25.23 -1.15 7.28
N GLU A 75 25.59 0.10 7.57
CA GLU A 75 26.67 0.46 8.49
C GLU A 75 26.40 -0.01 9.94
N ARG A 76 25.15 0.06 10.40
CA ARG A 76 24.76 -0.51 11.70
C ARG A 76 24.92 -2.03 11.73
N GLU A 77 24.53 -2.70 10.66
CA GLU A 77 24.65 -4.15 10.57
C GLU A 77 26.12 -4.60 10.45
N ILE A 78 26.97 -3.82 9.77
CA ILE A 78 28.42 -4.00 9.82
C ILE A 78 28.95 -3.88 11.25
N SER A 79 28.52 -2.83 11.98
CA SER A 79 28.94 -2.62 13.36
C SER A 79 28.52 -3.76 14.29
N SER A 80 27.45 -4.48 13.96
CA SER A 80 26.98 -5.67 14.68
C SER A 80 27.64 -6.98 14.24
N GLY A 81 28.53 -6.93 13.23
CA GLY A 81 29.28 -8.09 12.73
C GLY A 81 28.50 -9.02 11.79
N LYS A 82 27.34 -8.61 11.27
CA LYS A 82 26.55 -9.46 10.36
C LYS A 82 27.20 -9.62 8.98
N TYR A 83 27.83 -8.56 8.50
CA TYR A 83 28.65 -8.53 7.30
C TYR A 83 29.69 -7.43 7.41
N ASN A 84 30.62 -7.39 6.46
CA ASN A 84 31.77 -6.48 6.48
C ASN A 84 31.74 -5.50 5.32
N ASP A 85 30.89 -5.75 4.33
CA ASP A 85 30.79 -4.90 3.15
C ASP A 85 29.35 -4.92 2.59
N PHE A 86 28.98 -3.92 1.79
CA PHE A 86 27.64 -3.90 1.19
C PHE A 86 27.55 -3.09 -0.10
N THR A 87 26.44 -3.27 -0.81
CA THR A 87 25.99 -2.37 -1.88
C THR A 87 24.48 -2.19 -1.82
N VAL A 88 24.00 -1.01 -2.19
CA VAL A 88 22.59 -0.65 -2.24
C VAL A 88 22.18 -0.47 -3.70
N ILE A 89 21.21 -1.27 -4.14
CA ILE A 89 20.75 -1.29 -5.53
C ILE A 89 19.28 -0.91 -5.62
N LEU A 90 18.91 -0.22 -6.70
CA LEU A 90 17.52 0.07 -7.04
C LEU A 90 17.06 -0.82 -8.20
N CYS A 91 15.99 -1.58 -7.98
CA CYS A 91 15.31 -2.38 -8.99
C CYS A 91 14.01 -1.71 -9.42
N ALA A 92 13.88 -1.31 -10.68
CA ALA A 92 12.67 -0.63 -11.16
C ALA A 92 12.49 -0.78 -12.68
N PRO A 93 11.34 -0.43 -13.27
CA PRO A 93 11.19 -0.37 -14.72
C PRO A 93 12.23 0.55 -15.38
N ILE A 94 12.66 0.26 -16.61
CA ILE A 94 13.54 1.14 -17.40
C ILE A 94 12.99 2.57 -17.44
N SER A 95 11.66 2.70 -17.63
CA SER A 95 10.99 3.99 -17.66
C SER A 95 11.06 4.75 -16.34
N TYR A 96 11.06 4.06 -15.20
CA TYR A 96 11.24 4.66 -13.88
C TYR A 96 12.68 5.17 -13.71
N LEU A 97 13.66 4.31 -14.02
CA LEU A 97 15.08 4.62 -13.88
C LEU A 97 15.48 5.81 -14.76
N ALA A 98 14.94 5.90 -15.98
CA ALA A 98 15.21 7.00 -16.91
C ALA A 98 14.65 8.36 -16.43
N ASN A 99 13.58 8.35 -15.62
CA ASN A 99 12.89 9.57 -15.19
C ASN A 99 13.22 9.98 -13.75
N SER A 100 13.95 9.16 -13.00
CA SER A 100 14.27 9.43 -11.59
C SER A 100 15.68 10.00 -11.45
N LEU A 101 15.81 11.31 -11.21
CA LEU A 101 17.11 11.94 -10.89
C LEU A 101 17.77 11.34 -9.64
N LYS A 102 16.97 10.78 -8.73
CA LYS A 102 17.44 10.15 -7.48
C LYS A 102 17.91 8.71 -7.66
N ALA A 103 17.69 8.08 -8.83
CA ALA A 103 18.23 6.74 -9.09
C ALA A 103 19.76 6.72 -9.01
N ALA A 104 20.42 7.83 -9.36
CA ALA A 104 21.86 8.02 -9.24
C ALA A 104 22.39 8.04 -7.79
N GLU A 105 21.52 8.13 -6.77
CA GLU A 105 21.91 8.05 -5.37
C GLU A 105 22.21 6.61 -4.92
N PHE A 106 21.80 5.60 -5.70
CA PHE A 106 22.08 4.18 -5.46
C PHE A 106 23.42 3.78 -6.08
N ASP A 107 24.04 2.72 -5.59
CA ASP A 107 25.36 2.29 -6.10
C ASP A 107 25.26 1.69 -7.50
N THR A 108 24.11 1.09 -7.83
CA THR A 108 23.76 0.58 -9.15
C THR A 108 22.24 0.45 -9.29
N THR A 109 21.77 0.28 -10.52
CA THR A 109 20.36 0.10 -10.86
C THR A 109 20.19 -1.15 -11.73
N VAL A 110 19.15 -1.93 -11.48
CA VAL A 110 18.81 -3.11 -12.30
C VAL A 110 17.38 -2.96 -12.78
N SER A 111 17.15 -3.11 -14.08
CA SER A 111 15.79 -2.97 -14.60
C SER A 111 14.94 -4.22 -14.37
N PHE A 112 13.63 -4.07 -14.20
CA PHE A 112 12.71 -5.21 -14.20
C PHE A 112 12.72 -5.98 -15.52
N GLU A 113 12.99 -5.28 -16.61
CA GLU A 113 13.15 -5.81 -17.95
C GLU A 113 14.38 -6.74 -18.05
N ASP A 114 15.52 -6.36 -17.45
CA ASP A 114 16.71 -7.21 -17.40
C ASP A 114 16.48 -8.46 -16.53
N ILE A 115 15.77 -8.31 -15.41
CA ILE A 115 15.38 -9.44 -14.55
C ILE A 115 14.42 -10.38 -15.31
N ALA A 116 13.46 -9.82 -16.07
CA ALA A 116 12.54 -10.62 -16.88
C ALA A 116 13.30 -11.36 -18.01
N ALA A 117 14.22 -10.68 -18.69
CA ALA A 117 15.07 -11.27 -19.72
C ALA A 117 15.88 -12.45 -19.16
N PHE A 118 16.46 -12.31 -17.96
CA PHE A 118 17.13 -13.42 -17.28
C PHE A 118 16.20 -14.64 -17.12
N PHE A 119 14.97 -14.44 -16.63
CA PHE A 119 14.02 -15.54 -16.43
C PHE A 119 13.54 -16.17 -17.74
N LEU A 120 13.42 -15.39 -18.82
CA LEU A 120 13.02 -15.90 -20.13
C LEU A 120 14.14 -16.73 -20.79
N VAL A 121 15.40 -16.32 -20.63
CA VAL A 121 16.56 -17.02 -21.20
C VAL A 121 16.95 -18.25 -20.39
N ASN A 122 16.93 -18.14 -19.06
CA ASN A 122 17.49 -19.17 -18.16
C ASN A 122 16.42 -20.01 -17.44
N GLY A 123 15.14 -19.75 -17.68
CA GLY A 123 14.04 -20.39 -16.97
C GLY A 123 13.10 -21.17 -17.88
N ASP A 124 13.20 -22.50 -17.87
CA ASP A 124 12.31 -23.36 -18.68
C ASP A 124 10.95 -23.67 -17.99
N THR A 125 10.76 -23.17 -16.77
CA THR A 125 9.56 -23.50 -15.98
C THR A 125 8.42 -22.49 -16.22
N PRO A 126 7.15 -22.94 -16.14
CA PRO A 126 5.99 -22.04 -16.13
C PRO A 126 6.09 -20.91 -15.10
N ARG A 127 6.74 -21.18 -13.96
CA ARG A 127 6.98 -20.21 -12.89
C ARG A 127 7.93 -19.07 -13.32
N CYS A 128 8.95 -19.37 -14.13
CA CYS A 128 9.87 -18.34 -14.64
C CYS A 128 9.16 -17.44 -15.66
N ARG A 129 8.37 -18.04 -16.57
CA ARG A 129 7.53 -17.30 -17.53
C ARG A 129 6.54 -16.38 -16.83
N TYR A 130 5.83 -16.88 -15.81
CA TYR A 130 4.92 -16.07 -15.00
C TYR A 130 5.62 -14.86 -14.34
N ARG A 131 6.80 -15.07 -13.74
CA ARG A 131 7.58 -14.00 -13.11
C ARG A 131 8.05 -12.95 -14.12
N ALA A 132 8.51 -13.37 -15.29
CA ALA A 132 8.88 -12.45 -16.37
C ALA A 132 7.67 -11.62 -16.83
N SER A 133 6.52 -12.26 -17.07
CA SER A 133 5.30 -11.54 -17.44
C SER A 133 4.83 -10.56 -16.36
N PHE A 134 4.97 -10.92 -15.08
CA PHE A 134 4.64 -10.03 -13.96
C PHE A 134 5.54 -8.78 -13.94
N LEU A 135 6.86 -8.96 -14.09
CA LEU A 135 7.84 -7.86 -14.11
C LEU A 135 7.64 -6.92 -15.31
N LEU A 136 7.41 -7.48 -16.51
CA LEU A 136 7.09 -6.70 -17.69
C LEU A 136 5.75 -5.94 -17.53
N GLY A 137 4.75 -6.59 -16.92
CA GLY A 137 3.48 -5.96 -16.56
C GLY A 137 3.65 -4.79 -15.60
N ALA A 138 4.53 -4.91 -14.60
CA ALA A 138 4.89 -3.83 -13.71
C ALA A 138 5.53 -2.65 -14.48
N GLY A 139 6.41 -2.92 -15.46
CA GLY A 139 7.04 -1.89 -16.29
C GLY A 139 6.11 -1.12 -17.24
N THR A 140 4.92 -1.67 -17.53
CA THR A 140 3.88 -0.95 -18.31
C THR A 140 3.04 0.03 -17.49
N ARG A 141 3.14 -0.01 -16.16
CA ARG A 141 2.48 0.98 -15.31
C ARG A 141 3.25 2.28 -15.44
N ARG A 142 2.60 3.32 -15.97
CA ARG A 142 3.21 4.65 -16.12
C ARG A 142 3.75 5.11 -14.77
N VAL A 143 4.96 5.68 -14.77
CA VAL A 143 5.50 6.40 -13.62
C VAL A 143 4.45 7.43 -13.20
N ASN A 144 3.80 7.16 -12.08
CA ASN A 144 2.89 8.10 -11.48
C ASN A 144 3.77 9.20 -10.90
N ASN A 145 4.03 10.26 -11.68
CA ASN A 145 4.63 11.52 -11.21
C ASN A 145 3.67 12.28 -10.25
N TRP A 146 2.89 11.55 -9.45
CA TRP A 146 2.12 12.08 -8.36
C TRP A 146 3.07 12.44 -7.21
N GLU A 147 3.71 13.59 -7.34
CA GLU A 147 4.18 14.30 -6.15
C GLU A 147 2.96 14.78 -5.37
N ARG A 148 2.93 14.45 -4.08
CA ARG A 148 1.90 14.91 -3.17
C ARG A 148 2.04 16.43 -3.01
N GLN A 149 1.26 17.18 -3.79
CA GLN A 149 1.05 18.59 -3.50
C GLN A 149 0.24 18.67 -2.20
N VAL A 150 0.92 19.06 -1.14
CA VAL A 150 0.31 19.49 0.12
C VAL A 150 -0.12 20.94 -0.08
N ASP A 151 -1.31 21.29 0.40
CA ASP A 151 -1.82 22.65 0.38
C ASP A 151 -2.46 22.93 1.74
N ASP A 152 -2.10 24.07 2.31
CA ASP A 152 -2.41 24.44 3.70
C ASP A 152 -3.91 24.37 3.99
N ILE A 153 -4.77 24.69 3.01
CA ILE A 153 -6.23 24.67 3.18
C ILE A 153 -6.73 23.26 3.48
N THR A 154 -6.22 22.26 2.75
CA THR A 154 -6.67 20.87 2.92
C THR A 154 -6.15 20.29 4.24
N GLU A 155 -4.92 20.63 4.64
CA GLU A 155 -4.35 20.19 5.91
C GLU A 155 -5.06 20.81 7.11
N VAL A 156 -5.29 22.13 7.08
CA VAL A 156 -6.03 22.86 8.13
C VAL A 156 -7.44 22.29 8.28
N PHE A 157 -8.14 22.04 7.17
CA PHE A 157 -9.46 21.41 7.19
C PHE A 157 -9.45 20.03 7.84
N TRP A 158 -8.59 19.11 7.39
CA TRP A 158 -8.58 17.75 7.92
C TRP A 158 -8.07 17.68 9.36
N SER A 159 -7.20 18.60 9.78
CA SER A 159 -6.81 18.74 11.18
C SER A 159 -8.01 19.11 12.06
N ALA A 160 -8.79 20.12 11.66
CA ALA A 160 -10.00 20.53 12.38
C ALA A 160 -11.09 19.44 12.35
N ALA A 161 -11.33 18.82 11.19
CA ALA A 161 -12.29 17.72 11.06
C ALA A 161 -11.88 16.50 11.90
N TYR A 162 -10.59 16.17 11.94
CA TYR A 162 -10.07 15.10 12.78
C TYR A 162 -10.27 15.39 14.27
N ALA A 163 -10.04 16.63 14.72
CA ALA A 163 -10.31 17.04 16.10
C ALA A 163 -11.79 16.86 16.50
N VAL A 164 -12.72 17.16 15.58
CA VAL A 164 -14.15 16.87 15.77
C VAL A 164 -14.39 15.36 15.85
N ALA A 165 -13.82 14.57 14.93
CA ALA A 165 -14.01 13.13 14.89
C ALA A 165 -13.57 12.43 16.19
N ILE A 166 -12.38 12.73 16.71
CA ILE A 166 -11.88 12.07 17.94
C ILE A 166 -12.66 12.50 19.18
N LYS A 167 -13.14 13.74 19.23
CA LYS A 167 -13.84 14.29 20.39
C LYS A 167 -15.30 13.83 20.45
N GLU A 168 -15.99 13.88 19.32
CA GLU A 168 -17.45 13.66 19.26
C GLU A 168 -17.80 12.23 18.81
N PHE A 169 -16.93 11.57 18.04
CA PHE A 169 -17.19 10.25 17.46
C PHE A 169 -16.03 9.27 17.70
N PRO A 170 -15.67 8.97 18.97
CA PRO A 170 -14.56 8.05 19.27
C PRO A 170 -14.76 6.65 18.67
N ILE A 171 -16.01 6.25 18.41
CA ILE A 171 -16.37 5.01 17.74
C ILE A 171 -15.77 4.84 16.34
N LEU A 172 -15.39 5.94 15.67
CA LEU A 172 -14.78 5.89 14.35
C LEU A 172 -13.34 5.35 14.40
N GLU A 173 -12.68 5.46 15.57
CA GLU A 173 -11.27 5.09 15.77
C GLU A 173 -10.34 5.65 14.68
N MET A 174 -10.62 6.86 14.22
CA MET A 174 -9.86 7.49 13.14
C MET A 174 -8.43 7.77 13.61
N LYS A 175 -7.48 7.54 12.70
CA LYS A 175 -6.09 7.97 12.85
C LYS A 175 -5.88 9.33 12.18
N PRO A 176 -4.87 10.11 12.60
CA PRO A 176 -4.53 11.35 11.93
C PRO A 176 -4.31 11.11 10.43
N LEU A 177 -4.92 11.95 9.60
CA LEU A 177 -4.97 11.74 8.16
C LEU A 177 -3.81 12.47 7.48
N LYS A 178 -3.27 11.81 6.46
CA LYS A 178 -2.29 12.39 5.55
C LYS A 178 -2.88 12.34 4.14
N VAL A 179 -3.58 13.40 3.74
CA VAL A 179 -4.26 13.47 2.44
C VAL A 179 -3.53 14.37 1.43
N THR A 180 -3.82 14.21 0.15
CA THR A 180 -3.41 15.11 -0.93
C THR A 180 -4.30 16.35 -0.97
N LYS A 181 -3.84 17.43 -1.61
CA LYS A 181 -4.66 18.61 -1.92
C LYS A 181 -6.05 18.22 -2.44
N ASP A 182 -7.07 18.91 -1.94
CA ASP A 182 -8.51 18.77 -2.26
C ASP A 182 -9.13 17.40 -1.98
N SER A 183 -8.39 16.48 -1.35
CA SER A 183 -8.94 15.17 -1.06
C SER A 183 -10.10 15.29 -0.07
N THR A 184 -11.26 14.83 -0.49
CA THR A 184 -12.45 14.66 0.37
C THR A 184 -12.78 13.19 0.59
N TRP A 185 -12.01 12.28 -0.02
CA TRP A 185 -12.22 10.85 0.09
C TRP A 185 -11.21 10.22 1.04
N ILE A 186 -11.70 9.73 2.18
CA ILE A 186 -10.91 8.98 3.15
C ILE A 186 -11.54 7.62 3.44
N ASN A 187 -10.71 6.66 3.82
CA ASN A 187 -11.15 5.35 4.28
C ASN A 187 -10.57 5.09 5.68
N PHE A 188 -11.36 4.51 6.57
CA PHE A 188 -10.91 4.08 7.89
C PHE A 188 -11.67 2.84 8.35
N ARG A 189 -11.19 2.21 9.42
CA ARG A 189 -11.75 0.96 9.93
C ARG A 189 -11.55 0.87 11.44
N PRO A 190 -12.62 0.82 12.24
CA PRO A 190 -12.55 0.45 13.66
C PRO A 190 -11.91 -0.92 13.87
N ARG A 191 -11.14 -1.08 14.95
CA ARG A 191 -10.30 -2.25 15.21
C ARG A 191 -11.07 -3.56 15.14
N ASP A 192 -12.30 -3.58 15.64
CA ASP A 192 -13.17 -4.74 15.75
C ASP A 192 -13.83 -5.18 14.43
N MET A 193 -13.64 -4.44 13.32
CA MET A 193 -14.16 -4.83 12.01
C MET A 193 -13.25 -5.86 11.30
N PRO A 194 -13.81 -6.85 10.58
CA PRO A 194 -13.04 -7.87 9.87
C PRO A 194 -12.06 -7.32 8.83
N THR A 195 -10.89 -7.95 8.78
CA THR A 195 -9.92 -7.79 7.68
C THR A 195 -9.91 -9.00 6.76
N MET A 196 -10.26 -10.19 7.29
CA MET A 196 -10.32 -11.46 6.58
C MET A 196 -11.59 -12.22 7.00
N PRO A 197 -12.16 -13.11 6.16
CA PRO A 197 -11.79 -13.32 4.74
C PRO A 197 -12.19 -12.13 3.86
N HIS A 198 -13.14 -11.31 4.31
CA HIS A 198 -13.55 -10.09 3.65
C HIS A 198 -13.19 -8.88 4.50
N ARG A 199 -12.62 -7.86 3.85
CA ARG A 199 -12.35 -6.59 4.50
C ARG A 199 -13.63 -5.77 4.58
N ILE A 200 -13.96 -5.30 5.78
CA ILE A 200 -15.08 -4.37 6.02
C ILE A 200 -14.50 -3.04 6.51
N TYR A 201 -14.89 -1.94 5.89
CA TYR A 201 -14.34 -0.61 6.20
C TYR A 201 -15.33 0.51 5.88
N VAL A 202 -15.08 1.70 6.42
CA VAL A 202 -15.89 2.90 6.16
C VAL A 202 -15.16 3.80 5.17
N SER A 203 -15.90 4.31 4.19
CA SER A 203 -15.44 5.35 3.27
C SER A 203 -16.26 6.63 3.46
N VAL A 204 -15.58 7.76 3.60
CA VAL A 204 -16.18 9.10 3.50
C VAL A 204 -15.83 9.62 2.12
N LYS A 205 -16.83 9.91 1.29
CA LYS A 205 -16.66 10.56 -0.03
C LYS A 205 -17.25 11.96 0.06
N GLY A 206 -16.50 12.86 0.72
CA GLY A 206 -16.98 14.15 1.21
C GLY A 206 -17.59 15.05 0.15
N GLU A 207 -16.96 15.18 -1.02
CA GLU A 207 -17.50 15.99 -2.14
C GLU A 207 -18.92 15.56 -2.54
N ARG A 208 -19.20 14.25 -2.49
CA ARG A 208 -20.50 13.68 -2.89
C ARG A 208 -21.47 13.53 -1.71
N GLY A 209 -20.99 13.75 -0.49
CA GLY A 209 -21.76 13.48 0.72
C GLY A 209 -22.08 11.99 0.94
N TYR A 210 -21.31 11.07 0.37
CA TYR A 210 -21.57 9.62 0.50
C TYR A 210 -20.74 8.97 1.60
N MET A 211 -21.43 8.38 2.57
CA MET A 211 -20.82 7.62 3.67
C MET A 211 -21.12 6.15 3.45
N ASP A 212 -20.08 5.36 3.17
CA ASP A 212 -20.21 3.97 2.75
C ASP A 212 -19.63 3.04 3.82
N LEU A 213 -20.42 2.08 4.30
CA LEU A 213 -19.92 0.86 4.93
C LEU A 213 -19.67 -0.17 3.83
N THR A 214 -18.42 -0.40 3.51
CA THR A 214 -17.99 -1.20 2.35
C THR A 214 -17.59 -2.62 2.77
N PHE A 215 -18.06 -3.58 1.98
CA PHE A 215 -17.85 -5.02 2.12
C PHE A 215 -17.09 -5.52 0.88
N SER A 216 -15.81 -5.85 1.07
CA SER A 216 -14.93 -6.26 -0.03
C SER A 216 -15.34 -7.60 -0.65
N ASP A 217 -15.21 -7.67 -1.97
CA ASP A 217 -15.48 -8.85 -2.82
C ASP A 217 -16.93 -9.37 -2.79
N ALA A 218 -17.87 -8.61 -2.23
CA ALA A 218 -19.29 -8.92 -2.26
C ALA A 218 -19.95 -8.37 -3.54
N GLN A 219 -20.61 -9.25 -4.32
CA GLN A 219 -21.42 -8.85 -5.47
C GLN A 219 -22.70 -8.15 -5.01
N VAL A 220 -22.96 -6.97 -5.59
CA VAL A 220 -24.02 -6.05 -5.17
C VAL A 220 -25.42 -6.65 -5.14
N ASP A 221 -25.83 -7.41 -6.16
CA ASP A 221 -27.22 -7.90 -6.23
C ASP A 221 -27.47 -9.02 -5.22
N LEU A 222 -26.50 -9.94 -5.07
CA LEU A 222 -26.55 -11.02 -4.08
C LEU A 222 -26.49 -10.46 -2.65
N PHE A 223 -25.60 -9.47 -2.43
CA PHE A 223 -25.47 -8.82 -1.13
C PHE A 223 -26.76 -8.07 -0.76
N HIS A 224 -27.28 -7.24 -1.68
CA HIS A 224 -28.52 -6.49 -1.47
C HIS A 224 -29.69 -7.39 -1.11
N GLY A 225 -29.91 -8.47 -1.88
CA GLY A 225 -31.01 -9.41 -1.61
C GLY A 225 -30.96 -10.07 -0.23
N LYS A 226 -29.77 -10.13 0.40
CA LYS A 226 -29.57 -10.73 1.73
C LYS A 226 -29.66 -9.75 2.88
N VAL A 227 -29.50 -8.45 2.63
CA VAL A 227 -29.44 -7.42 3.69
C VAL A 227 -30.59 -6.42 3.60
N ALA A 228 -31.41 -6.46 2.55
CA ALA A 228 -32.48 -5.50 2.32
C ALA A 228 -33.46 -5.39 3.52
N HIS A 229 -33.74 -6.49 4.22
CA HIS A 229 -34.61 -6.51 5.40
C HIS A 229 -33.99 -5.86 6.64
N LEU A 230 -32.68 -5.63 6.64
CA LEU A 230 -31.95 -5.00 7.74
C LEU A 230 -31.87 -3.49 7.57
N LEU A 231 -31.99 -2.98 6.34
CA LEU A 231 -31.70 -1.57 6.06
C LEU A 231 -32.72 -0.64 6.71
N ASP A 232 -32.22 0.40 7.36
CA ASP A 232 -33.05 1.54 7.72
C ASP A 232 -33.55 2.25 6.43
N PRO A 233 -34.69 2.98 6.45
CA PRO A 233 -35.29 3.56 5.25
C PRO A 233 -34.40 4.49 4.42
N ASP A 234 -33.39 5.10 5.03
CA ASP A 234 -32.43 6.01 4.39
C ASP A 234 -31.11 5.34 4.00
N MET A 235 -30.97 4.03 4.23
CA MET A 235 -29.82 3.24 3.80
C MET A 235 -30.08 2.61 2.44
N SER A 236 -29.06 2.60 1.58
CA SER A 236 -29.14 1.98 0.25
C SER A 236 -27.87 1.19 -0.08
N VAL A 237 -28.00 0.14 -0.89
CA VAL A 237 -26.86 -0.69 -1.31
C VAL A 237 -26.33 -0.23 -2.67
N HIS A 238 -25.02 -0.06 -2.79
CA HIS A 238 -24.34 0.43 -3.99
C HIS A 238 -23.15 -0.44 -4.37
N LYS A 239 -22.89 -0.56 -5.67
CA LYS A 239 -21.68 -1.18 -6.20
C LYS A 239 -20.49 -0.22 -6.07
N THR A 240 -19.36 -0.71 -5.56
CA THR A 240 -18.09 0.03 -5.44
C THR A 240 -16.92 -0.82 -5.97
N GLY A 241 -16.71 -0.79 -7.28
CA GLY A 241 -15.75 -1.69 -7.94
C GLY A 241 -16.20 -3.15 -7.82
N LYS A 242 -15.37 -3.99 -7.20
CA LYS A 242 -15.68 -5.40 -6.84
C LYS A 242 -16.38 -5.56 -5.49
N SER A 243 -16.67 -4.45 -4.81
CA SER A 243 -17.25 -4.44 -3.46
C SER A 243 -18.69 -3.96 -3.48
N SER A 244 -19.41 -4.26 -2.39
CA SER A 244 -20.73 -3.69 -2.10
C SER A 244 -20.62 -2.70 -0.95
N ALA A 245 -21.46 -1.68 -0.93
CA ALA A 245 -21.49 -0.70 0.15
C ALA A 245 -22.92 -0.39 0.59
N ILE A 246 -23.15 -0.36 1.90
CA ILE A 246 -24.35 0.26 2.48
C ILE A 246 -24.04 1.75 2.67
N ARG A 247 -24.84 2.61 2.05
CA ARG A 247 -24.63 4.06 1.98
C ARG A 247 -25.67 4.81 2.78
N LEU A 248 -25.20 5.82 3.52
CA LEU A 248 -25.97 6.98 3.95
C LEU A 248 -25.53 8.21 3.13
N GLN A 249 -26.48 9.08 2.80
CA GLN A 249 -26.22 10.34 2.12
C GLN A 249 -26.31 11.51 3.10
N THR A 250 -25.37 12.45 2.95
CA THR A 250 -25.24 13.69 3.72
C THR A 250 -24.95 14.83 2.74
N ASP A 251 -24.87 16.06 3.23
CA ASP A 251 -24.43 17.18 2.40
C ASP A 251 -22.94 17.05 2.02
N GLY A 252 -22.64 17.36 0.76
CA GLY A 252 -21.28 17.37 0.26
C GLY A 252 -20.46 18.54 0.82
N PHE A 253 -19.17 18.31 1.07
CA PHE A 253 -18.23 19.32 1.55
C PHE A 253 -16.93 19.31 0.78
N MET A 254 -16.31 20.48 0.68
CA MET A 254 -14.99 20.73 0.13
C MET A 254 -14.17 21.59 1.09
N PRO A 255 -12.86 21.31 1.29
CA PRO A 255 -12.00 22.15 2.13
C PRO A 255 -12.00 23.63 1.74
N ARG A 256 -12.16 23.90 0.43
CA ARG A 256 -12.16 25.25 -0.16
C ARG A 256 -13.37 26.11 0.24
N GLU A 257 -14.43 25.52 0.80
CA GLU A 257 -15.58 26.26 1.32
C GLU A 257 -15.26 27.00 2.64
N GLY A 258 -14.09 26.73 3.24
CA GLY A 258 -13.69 27.30 4.53
C GLY A 258 -14.23 26.49 5.72
N LEU A 259 -13.58 26.62 6.88
CA LEU A 259 -13.87 25.81 8.06
C LEU A 259 -15.30 25.99 8.57
N GLU A 260 -15.80 27.23 8.62
CA GLU A 260 -17.15 27.54 9.11
C GLU A 260 -18.25 26.81 8.33
N ALA A 261 -18.09 26.69 7.00
CA ALA A 261 -19.06 25.99 6.15
C ALA A 261 -18.81 24.48 6.07
N ALA A 262 -17.55 24.05 5.99
CA ALA A 262 -17.20 22.65 5.72
C ALA A 262 -17.24 21.76 6.98
N ILE A 263 -16.89 22.29 8.16
CA ILE A 263 -16.81 21.49 9.40
C ILE A 263 -18.18 20.96 9.86
N PRO A 264 -19.28 21.75 9.85
CA PRO A 264 -20.61 21.22 10.18
C PRO A 264 -21.03 20.05 9.27
N LYS A 265 -20.73 20.14 7.97
CA LYS A 265 -21.02 19.07 7.01
C LYS A 265 -20.15 17.83 7.25
N ALA A 266 -18.85 18.01 7.50
CA ALA A 266 -17.96 16.91 7.87
C ALA A 266 -18.39 16.23 9.19
N ARG A 267 -18.87 17.02 10.17
CA ARG A 267 -19.45 16.49 11.41
C ARG A 267 -20.68 15.64 11.15
N ALA A 268 -21.59 16.07 10.27
CA ALA A 268 -22.75 15.29 9.87
C ALA A 268 -22.34 13.98 9.16
N ALA A 269 -21.33 14.04 8.29
CA ALA A 269 -20.75 12.86 7.65
C ALA A 269 -20.19 11.87 8.69
N PHE A 270 -19.46 12.35 9.70
CA PHE A 270 -18.95 11.51 10.79
C PHE A 270 -20.06 10.90 11.64
N ALA A 271 -21.15 11.62 11.89
CA ALA A 271 -22.32 11.08 12.55
C ALA A 271 -22.96 9.93 11.76
N ALA A 272 -23.06 10.07 10.42
CA ALA A 272 -23.54 9.01 9.54
C ALA A 272 -22.59 7.80 9.54
N CYS A 273 -21.27 7.99 9.48
CA CYS A 273 -20.30 6.91 9.63
C CYS A 273 -20.43 6.18 10.98
N ALA A 274 -20.62 6.93 12.07
CA ALA A 274 -20.82 6.35 13.40
C ALA A 274 -22.09 5.51 13.45
N ARG A 275 -23.17 5.95 12.78
CA ARG A 275 -24.40 5.17 12.64
C ARG A 275 -24.17 3.88 11.84
N LEU A 276 -23.46 3.94 10.72
CA LEU A 276 -23.10 2.75 9.94
C LEU A 276 -22.27 1.75 10.74
N ILE A 277 -21.36 2.21 11.59
CA ILE A 277 -20.58 1.33 12.48
C ILE A 277 -21.47 0.66 13.53
N ARG A 278 -22.40 1.41 14.14
CA ARG A 278 -23.37 0.83 15.09
C ARG A 278 -24.28 -0.18 14.40
N PHE A 279 -24.75 0.14 13.20
CA PHE A 279 -25.53 -0.75 12.36
C PHE A 279 -24.78 -2.06 12.08
N TYR A 280 -23.52 -1.96 11.64
CA TYR A 280 -22.67 -3.14 11.44
C TYR A 280 -22.57 -4.00 12.71
N ARG A 281 -22.33 -3.35 13.86
CA ARG A 281 -22.18 -4.07 15.14
C ARG A 281 -23.46 -4.76 15.58
N ALA A 282 -24.62 -4.12 15.36
CA ALA A 282 -25.93 -4.70 15.68
C ALA A 282 -26.28 -5.91 14.80
N HIS A 283 -25.86 -5.89 13.53
CA HIS A 283 -26.19 -6.94 12.55
C HIS A 283 -24.97 -7.74 12.07
N ARG A 284 -23.92 -7.79 12.89
CA ARG A 284 -22.60 -8.31 12.50
C ARG A 284 -22.68 -9.70 11.86
N ALA A 285 -23.35 -10.64 12.53
CA ALA A 285 -23.43 -12.03 12.08
C ALA A 285 -24.11 -12.14 10.71
N GLU A 286 -25.22 -11.42 10.49
CA GLU A 286 -25.96 -11.44 9.23
C GLU A 286 -25.19 -10.76 8.10
N LEU A 287 -24.55 -9.61 8.38
CA LEU A 287 -23.76 -8.88 7.39
C LEU A 287 -22.49 -9.64 6.98
N ASP A 288 -21.82 -10.29 7.94
CA ASP A 288 -20.64 -11.12 7.66
C ASP A 288 -21.05 -12.34 6.80
N ALA A 289 -22.14 -13.04 7.15
CA ALA A 289 -22.66 -14.15 6.37
C ALA A 289 -23.14 -13.73 4.97
N ALA A 290 -23.79 -12.57 4.85
CA ALA A 290 -24.21 -12.00 3.58
C ALA A 290 -23.00 -11.69 2.69
N THR A 291 -21.94 -11.14 3.27
CA THR A 291 -20.68 -10.85 2.55
C THR A 291 -20.05 -12.12 2.01
N THR A 292 -19.89 -13.16 2.86
CA THR A 292 -19.31 -14.43 2.44
C THR A 292 -20.12 -15.13 1.36
N SER A 293 -21.44 -15.11 1.45
CA SER A 293 -22.30 -15.76 0.46
C SER A 293 -22.48 -14.95 -0.83
N ALA A 294 -22.18 -13.65 -0.81
CA ALA A 294 -22.12 -12.79 -2.00
C ALA A 294 -20.71 -12.73 -2.61
N ALA A 295 -19.74 -13.47 -2.06
CA ALA A 295 -18.37 -13.47 -2.54
C ALA A 295 -18.27 -13.99 -3.99
N THR A 296 -17.48 -13.31 -4.81
CA THR A 296 -17.17 -13.81 -6.16
C THR A 296 -16.27 -15.05 -6.04
N PRO A 297 -16.50 -16.15 -6.78
CA PRO A 297 -15.61 -17.31 -6.77
C PRO A 297 -14.17 -16.90 -7.10
N PRO A 298 -13.16 -17.50 -6.48
CA PRO A 298 -11.77 -17.28 -6.90
C PRO A 298 -11.62 -17.72 -8.37
N ASN A 299 -11.09 -16.82 -9.20
CA ASN A 299 -10.64 -17.12 -10.56
C ASN A 299 -9.36 -17.96 -10.55
#